data_AF-G8S7B4-F1
#
_entry.id   AF-G8S7B4-F1
#
_cell.length_a   1.000
_cell.length_b   1.000
_cell.length_c   1.000
_cell.angle_alpha   90.00
_cell.angle_beta   90.00
_cell.angle_gamma   90.00
#
_symmetry.space_group_name_H-M   'P 1'
#
loop_
_entity.id
_entity.type
_entity.pdbx_description
1 polymer ?
#
loop_
_entity_poly.entity_id
_entity_poly.type
_entity_poly.pdbx_seq_one_letter_code
_entity_poly.pdbx_strand_id
1 'polypeptide(L)' 'MTISIGTSTQSSAWETHAAWLRLRGDCQQLFDHVVAGANRRELEDDKVAVLESRDVIARLEPGSGVNILV' A
#
# COMPACT_ATOMS: atom_id res chain seq x y z
N MET A 1 -31.66 22.13 -1.55
CA MET A 1 -31.04 20.94 -2.18
C MET A 1 -30.77 19.94 -1.09
N THR A 2 -31.54 18.86 -1.04
CA THR A 2 -31.44 17.81 -0.02
C THR A 2 -30.66 16.66 -0.65
N ILE A 3 -29.44 16.41 -0.16
CA ILE A 3 -28.67 15.23 -0.57
C ILE A 3 -29.25 14.07 0.21
N SER A 4 -30.10 13.27 -0.44
CA SER A 4 -30.52 11.99 0.08
C SER A 4 -29.31 11.07 0.06
N ILE A 5 -28.67 10.85 1.22
CA ILE A 5 -27.71 9.78 1.40
C ILE A 5 -28.52 8.49 1.29
N GLY A 6 -28.49 7.88 0.10
CA GLY A 6 -29.08 6.57 -0.13
C GLY A 6 -28.57 5.64 0.96
N THR A 7 -29.48 4.90 1.60
CA THR A 7 -29.15 3.90 2.60
C THR A 7 -28.12 2.95 1.98
N SER A 8 -26.84 3.03 2.40
CA SER A 8 -25.86 2.05 1.97
C SER A 8 -26.33 0.72 2.56
N THR A 9 -26.87 -0.15 1.72
CA THR A 9 -27.15 -1.53 2.10
C THR A 9 -25.85 -2.08 2.68
N GLN A 10 -25.90 -2.58 3.91
CA GLN A 10 -24.71 -3.11 4.55
C GLN A 10 -24.22 -4.28 3.70
N SER A 11 -23.08 -4.09 3.03
CA SER A 11 -22.53 -5.12 2.15
C SER A 11 -22.16 -6.32 2.99
N SER A 12 -22.45 -7.52 2.48
CA SER A 12 -22.12 -8.74 3.22
C SER A 12 -20.61 -8.84 3.42
N ALA A 13 -20.19 -9.60 4.44
CA ALA A 13 -18.77 -9.88 4.67
C ALA A 13 -18.09 -10.47 3.43
N TRP A 14 -18.82 -11.26 2.63
CA TRP A 14 -18.32 -11.87 1.40
C TRP A 14 -18.13 -10.87 0.26
N GLU A 15 -19.08 -9.97 0.06
CA GLU A 15 -18.95 -8.88 -0.93
C GLU A 15 -17.81 -7.94 -0.57
N THR A 16 -17.68 -7.62 0.73
CA THR A 16 -16.57 -6.83 1.25
C THR A 16 -15.23 -7.55 1.00
N HIS A 17 -15.16 -8.86 1.26
CA HIS A 17 -13.96 -9.65 0.98
C HIS A 17 -13.60 -9.67 -0.51
N ALA A 18 -14.58 -9.87 -1.39
CA ALA A 18 -14.38 -9.84 -2.83
C ALA A 18 -13.88 -8.46 -3.31
N ALA A 19 -14.39 -7.36 -2.74
CA ALA A 19 -13.91 -6.02 -3.01
C ALA A 19 -12.45 -5.83 -2.58
N TRP A 20 -12.06 -6.35 -1.41
CA TRP A 20 -10.66 -6.33 -0.95
C TRP A 20 -9.72 -7.09 -1.87
N LEU A 21 -10.14 -8.25 -2.39
CA LEU A 21 -9.32 -9.02 -3.33
C LEU A 21 -9.11 -8.28 -4.64
N ARG A 22 -10.16 -7.62 -5.16
CA ARG A 22 -10.05 -6.79 -6.38
C ARG A 22 -9.14 -5.59 -6.17
N LEU A 23 -9.33 -4.87 -5.07
CA LEU A 23 -8.48 -3.73 -4.71
C LEU A 23 -7.01 -4.14 -4.61
N ARG A 24 -6.73 -5.30 -4.00
CA ARG A 24 -5.37 -5.84 -3.95
C ARG A 24 -4.81 -6.08 -5.36
N GLY A 25 -5.59 -6.66 -6.26
CA GLY A 25 -5.21 -6.86 -7.66
C GLY A 25 -4.92 -5.55 -8.39
N ASP A 26 -5.80 -4.56 -8.24
CA ASP A 26 -5.66 -3.24 -8.87
C ASP A 26 -4.41 -2.51 -8.36
N CYS A 27 -4.13 -2.56 -7.05
CA CYS A 27 -2.92 -2.00 -6.46
C CYS A 27 -1.65 -2.67 -6.99
N GLN A 28 -1.66 -4.01 -7.14
CA GLN A 28 -0.51 -4.73 -7.70
C GLN A 28 -0.26 -4.30 -9.16
N GLN A 29 -1.32 -4.22 -9.97
CA GLN A 29 -1.19 -3.81 -11.37
C GLN A 29 -0.66 -2.38 -11.50
N LEU A 30 -1.13 -1.46 -10.65
CA LEU A 30 -0.60 -0.09 -10.60
C LEU A 30 0.88 -0.06 -10.25
N PHE A 31 1.30 -0.86 -9.27
CA PHE A 31 2.71 -0.98 -8.91
C PHE A 31 3.56 -1.49 -10.09
N ASP A 32 3.11 -2.55 -10.75
CA ASP A 32 3.81 -3.14 -11.89
C ASP A 32 3.93 -2.13 -13.05
N HIS A 33 2.89 -1.34 -13.31
CA HIS A 33 2.90 -0.28 -14.32
C HIS A 33 3.94 0.81 -14.01
N VAL A 34 4.04 1.24 -12.75
CA VAL A 34 5.06 2.23 -12.34
C VAL A 34 6.45 1.65 -12.52
N VAL A 35 6.69 0.42 -12.08
CA VAL A 35 8.00 -0.24 -12.22
C VAL A 35 8.39 -0.43 -13.69
N ALA A 36 7.44 -0.81 -14.55
CA ALA A 36 7.68 -0.99 -15.98
C ALA A 36 8.04 0.30 -16.71
N GLY A 37 7.49 1.45 -16.27
CA GLY A 37 7.75 2.76 -16.87
C GLY A 37 8.91 3.54 -16.25
N ALA A 38 9.37 3.14 -15.07
CA ALA A 38 10.39 3.86 -14.34
C ALA A 38 11.81 3.54 -14.82
N ASN A 39 12.70 4.51 -14.71
CA ASN A 39 14.11 4.31 -14.97
C ASN A 39 14.69 3.38 -13.89
N ARG A 40 15.27 2.25 -14.31
CA ARG A 40 15.83 1.26 -13.38
C ARG A 40 16.87 1.85 -12.42
N ARG A 41 17.61 2.87 -12.83
CA ARG A 41 18.58 3.54 -11.95
C ARG A 41 17.90 4.31 -10.83
N GLU A 42 16.85 5.07 -11.15
CA GLU A 42 16.06 5.82 -10.16
C GLU A 42 15.37 4.87 -9.18
N LEU A 43 14.85 3.74 -9.65
CA LEU A 43 14.26 2.70 -8.77
C LEU A 43 15.26 2.12 -7.77
N GLU A 44 16.50 1.86 -8.18
CA GLU A 44 17.54 1.35 -7.28
C GLU A 44 18.00 2.43 -6.30
N ASP A 45 18.13 3.69 -6.74
CA ASP A 45 18.47 4.82 -5.87
C ASP A 45 17.36 5.04 -4.81
N ASP A 46 16.09 4.99 -5.21
CA ASP A 46 14.93 5.09 -4.30
C ASP A 46 14.90 3.92 -3.30
N LYS A 47 15.19 2.71 -3.75
CA LYS A 47 15.27 1.52 -2.88
C LYS A 47 16.36 1.68 -1.83
N VAL A 48 17.53 2.19 -2.22
CA VAL A 48 18.62 2.49 -1.27
C VAL A 48 18.16 3.52 -0.24
N ALA A 49 17.55 4.62 -0.69
CA ALA A 49 17.04 5.67 0.21
C ALA A 49 15.99 5.14 1.20
N VAL A 50 15.09 4.26 0.76
CA VAL A 50 14.08 3.62 1.63
C VAL A 50 14.75 2.73 2.68
N LEU A 51 15.75 1.94 2.30
CA LEU A 51 16.46 1.05 3.22
C LEU A 51 17.28 1.85 4.25
N GLU A 52 17.94 2.92 3.83
CA GLU A 52 18.66 3.84 4.73
C GLU A 52 17.71 4.52 5.72
N SER A 53 16.57 5.03 5.24
CA SER A 53 15.52 5.62 6.09
C SER A 53 15.01 4.61 7.12
N ARG A 54 14.77 3.36 6.71
CA ARG A 54 14.34 2.29 7.62
C ARG A 54 15.40 1.97 8.68
N ASP A 55 16.67 1.91 8.30
CA ASP A 55 17.78 1.69 9.23
C ASP A 55 17.92 2.83 10.24
N VAL A 56 17.73 4.09 9.80
CA VAL A 56 17.68 5.26 10.69
C VAL A 56 16.52 5.15 11.68
N ILE A 57 15.31 4.84 11.22
CA ILE A 57 14.13 4.66 12.09
C ILE A 57 14.35 3.52 13.09
N ALA A 58 14.87 2.38 12.63
CA ALA A 58 15.15 1.22 13.49
C ALA A 58 16.18 1.52 14.59
N ARG A 59 17.13 2.44 14.32
CA ARG A 59 18.11 2.90 15.33
C ARG A 59 17.54 3.95 16.28
N LEU A 60 16.49 4.67 15.88
CA LEU A 60 15.83 5.70 16.70
C LEU A 60 14.81 5.10 17.70
N GLU A 61 14.25 3.92 17.42
CA GLU A 61 13.36 3.21 18.35
C GLU A 61 14.10 2.10 19.13
N PRO A 62 14.62 2.37 20.34
CA PRO A 62 15.01 1.29 21.24
C PRO A 62 13.74 0.64 21.81
N GLY A 63 13.14 -0.31 21.06
CA GLY A 63 12.20 -1.28 21.64
C GLY A 63 10.87 -1.55 20.94
N SER A 64 10.61 -1.08 19.72
CA SER A 64 9.40 -1.51 19.00
C SER A 64 9.76 -2.46 17.87
N GLY A 65 9.59 -3.76 18.12
CA GLY A 65 9.67 -4.80 17.11
C GLY A 65 8.50 -4.73 16.13
N VAL A 66 8.39 -3.67 15.34
CA VAL A 66 7.49 -3.65 14.18
C VAL A 66 8.22 -4.37 13.06
N ASN A 67 8.01 -5.68 13.03
CA ASN A 67 8.44 -6.55 11.94
C ASN A 67 7.63 -6.16 10.69
N ILE A 68 8.13 -5.20 9.91
CA ILE A 68 7.61 -4.93 8.57
C ILE A 68 8.09 -6.09 7.69
N LEU A 69 7.36 -7.21 7.78
CA LEU A 69 7.40 -8.29 6.81
C LEU A 69 6.86 -7.73 5.49
N VAL A 70 7.77 -7.56 4.53
CA VAL A 70 7.46 -7.49 3.10
C VAL A 70 7.05 -8.88 2.63
#